data_AF-A0A6L3NFN4-F1
#
_entry.id   AF-A0A6L3NFN4-F1
#
_cell.length_a   1.000
_cell.length_b   1.000
_cell.length_c   1.000
_cell.angle_alpha   90.00
_cell.angle_beta   90.00
_cell.angle_gamma   90.00
#
_symmetry.space_group_name_H-M   'P 1'
#
loop_
_entity.id
_entity.type
_entity.pdbx_description
1 polymer ?
#
loop_
_entity_poly.entity_id
_entity_poly.type
_entity_poly.pdbx_seq_one_letter_code
_entity_poly.pdbx_strand_id
1 'polypeptide(L)'
;FWLATHPTVAGSWSQAGAVARHGPAGHWWAAVPPERWPQDPEAVAQIRARWDEHVGDARQELVLIGMDMDEPALRARFDACLLTDAEMAIGPEHWTTWDNPFRDWP
;
A
#
# COMPACT_ATOMS: atom_id res chain seq x y z
N PHE A 1 -1.74 0.95 -3.49
CA PHE A 1 -0.79 1.79 -2.76
C PHE A 1 -1.07 1.69 -1.27
N TRP A 2 -0.08 2.01 -0.45
CA TRP A 2 -0.18 1.92 1.01
C TRP A 2 -0.23 3.33 1.60
N LEU A 3 -1.02 3.49 2.67
CA LEU A 3 -1.10 4.74 3.42
C LEU A 3 -0.71 4.44 4.86
N ALA A 4 0.27 5.17 5.38
CA ALA A 4 0.73 5.01 6.76
C ALA A 4 -0.41 5.22 7.77
N THR A 5 -1.30 6.17 7.50
CA THR A 5 -2.49 6.46 8.31
C THR A 5 -3.53 5.33 8.31
N HIS A 6 -3.47 4.42 7.32
CA HIS A 6 -4.40 3.29 7.15
C HIS A 6 -3.61 1.99 6.91
N PRO A 7 -2.76 1.57 7.85
CA PRO A 7 -1.71 0.60 7.58
C PRO A 7 -2.25 -0.80 7.27
N THR A 8 -3.48 -1.10 7.69
CA THR A 8 -4.15 -2.39 7.50
C THR A 8 -4.88 -2.53 6.16
N VAL A 9 -4.96 -1.46 5.37
CA VAL A 9 -5.78 -1.39 4.15
C VAL A 9 -4.90 -1.25 2.91
N ALA A 10 -5.20 -2.05 1.89
CA ALA A 10 -4.64 -1.88 0.56
C ALA A 10 -5.43 -0.80 -0.19
N GLY A 11 -4.76 0.19 -0.78
CA GLY A 11 -5.37 1.20 -1.63
C GLY A 11 -5.34 0.85 -3.11
N SER A 12 -6.39 1.18 -3.86
CA SER A 12 -6.37 1.23 -5.31
C SER A 12 -6.33 2.68 -5.79
N TRP A 13 -5.63 2.92 -6.90
CA TRP A 13 -5.61 4.20 -7.59
C TRP A 13 -5.64 3.92 -9.11
N SER A 14 -6.50 4.65 -9.81
CA SER A 14 -6.60 4.64 -11.26
C SER A 14 -6.83 6.06 -11.76
N GLN A 15 -6.05 6.49 -12.75
CA GLN A 15 -6.16 7.83 -13.32
C GLN A 15 -5.99 7.79 -14.83
N ALA A 16 -6.84 8.56 -15.51
CA ALA A 16 -6.74 8.82 -16.94
C ALA A 16 -7.13 10.28 -17.22
N GLY A 17 -6.20 11.06 -17.78
CA GLY A 17 -6.39 12.50 -17.98
C GLY A 17 -6.73 13.21 -16.66
N ALA A 18 -7.82 13.97 -16.66
CA ALA A 18 -8.30 14.71 -15.47
C ALA A 18 -9.11 13.86 -14.48
N VAL A 19 -9.42 12.59 -14.81
CA VAL A 19 -10.24 11.73 -13.96
C VAL A 19 -9.35 10.83 -13.13
N ALA A 20 -9.46 10.96 -11.81
CA ALA A 20 -8.81 10.07 -10.84
C ALA A 20 -9.85 9.38 -9.97
N ARG A 21 -9.64 8.10 -9.70
CA ARG A 21 -10.38 7.30 -8.72
C ARG A 21 -9.39 6.64 -7.77
N HIS A 22 -9.68 6.71 -6.49
CA HIS A 22 -8.92 6.01 -5.47
C HIS A 22 -9.86 5.52 -4.37
N GLY A 23 -9.43 4.51 -3.62
CA GLY A 23 -10.18 3.99 -2.49
C GLY A 23 -9.63 2.65 -2.00
N PRO A 24 -10.25 2.07 -0.95
CA PRO A 24 -9.83 0.78 -0.42
C PRO A 24 -10.00 -0.33 -1.46
N ALA A 25 -9.07 -1.27 -1.45
CA ALA A 25 -9.00 -2.45 -2.33
C ALA A 25 -9.04 -3.77 -1.54
N GLY A 26 -9.18 -3.69 -0.21
CA GLY A 26 -9.18 -4.83 0.70
C GLY A 26 -8.22 -4.63 1.86
N HIS A 27 -8.07 -5.67 2.69
CA HIS A 27 -7.07 -5.71 3.76
C HIS A 27 -5.86 -6.52 3.31
N TRP A 28 -4.69 -6.13 3.82
CA TRP A 28 -3.51 -6.99 3.77
C TRP A 28 -3.75 -8.25 4.60
N TRP A 29 -3.28 -9.41 4.16
CA TRP A 29 -3.35 -10.64 4.96
C TRP A 29 -2.62 -10.51 6.30
N ALA A 30 -1.58 -9.67 6.36
CA ALA A 30 -0.91 -9.26 7.59
C ALA A 30 -1.84 -8.62 8.64
N ALA A 31 -2.92 -7.98 8.19
CA ALA A 31 -3.93 -7.36 9.06
C ALA A 31 -5.13 -8.27 9.34
N VAL A 32 -5.17 -9.48 8.77
CA VAL A 32 -6.27 -10.43 8.94
C VAL A 32 -5.83 -11.55 9.88
N PRO A 33 -6.60 -11.87 10.94
CA PRO A 33 -6.28 -12.99 11.82
C PRO A 33 -6.12 -14.31 11.04
N PRO A 34 -5.11 -15.15 11.35
CA PRO A 34 -4.84 -16.39 10.62
C PRO A 34 -6.04 -17.35 10.50
N GLU A 35 -6.99 -17.31 11.44
CA GLU A 35 -8.20 -18.14 11.42
C GLU A 35 -9.16 -17.75 10.28
N ARG A 36 -9.00 -16.56 9.72
CA ARG A 36 -9.77 -16.03 8.59
C ARG A 36 -9.02 -16.10 7.26
N TRP A 37 -7.81 -16.67 7.26
CA TRP A 37 -7.06 -16.90 6.03
C TRP A 37 -7.72 -18.02 5.19
N PRO A 38 -7.38 -18.10 3.89
CA PRO A 38 -7.80 -19.23 3.06
C PRO A 38 -7.31 -20.56 3.66
N GLN A 39 -8.14 -21.60 3.56
CA GLN A 39 -7.78 -22.95 4.00
C GLN A 39 -7.03 -23.74 2.94
N ASP A 40 -7.11 -23.31 1.68
CA ASP A 40 -6.40 -23.90 0.56
C ASP A 40 -4.87 -23.71 0.71
N PRO A 41 -4.08 -24.79 0.77
CA PRO A 41 -2.63 -24.69 0.96
C PRO A 41 -1.93 -23.90 -0.15
N GLU A 42 -2.43 -23.95 -1.38
CA GLU A 42 -1.84 -23.22 -2.51
C GLU A 42 -2.03 -21.71 -2.35
N ALA A 43 -3.24 -21.26 -2.01
CA ALA A 43 -3.50 -19.86 -1.67
C ALA A 43 -2.62 -19.35 -0.52
N VAL A 44 -2.45 -20.14 0.54
CA VAL A 44 -1.57 -19.78 1.68
C VAL A 44 -0.10 -19.70 1.24
N ALA A 45 0.35 -20.63 0.39
CA ALA A 45 1.70 -20.61 -0.16
C ALA A 45 1.96 -19.33 -0.97
N GLN A 46 0.98 -18.86 -1.76
CA GLN A 46 1.10 -17.62 -2.52
C GLN A 46 1.18 -16.37 -1.64
N ILE A 47 0.43 -16.33 -0.53
CA ILE A 47 0.55 -15.25 0.48
C ILE A 47 1.95 -15.24 1.06
N ARG A 48 2.44 -16.41 1.49
CA ARG A 48 3.77 -16.56 2.10
C ARG A 48 4.92 -16.28 1.14
N ALA A 49 4.75 -16.59 -0.15
CA ALA A 49 5.77 -16.36 -1.17
C ALA A 49 6.11 -14.87 -1.37
N ARG A 50 5.22 -13.96 -0.96
CA ARG A 50 5.40 -12.50 -1.07
C ARG A 50 5.49 -11.83 0.30
N TRP A 51 5.73 -12.60 1.35
CA TRP A 51 5.73 -12.13 2.71
C TRP A 51 7.06 -11.46 3.07
N ASP A 52 6.99 -10.26 3.62
CA ASP A 52 8.09 -9.56 4.28
C ASP A 52 7.95 -9.67 5.80
N GLU A 53 9.08 -9.75 6.51
CA GLU A 53 9.08 -9.93 7.97
C GLU A 53 8.54 -8.72 8.73
N HIS A 54 8.64 -7.51 8.17
CA HIS A 54 8.24 -6.26 8.82
C HIS A 54 6.81 -5.85 8.47
N VAL A 55 6.38 -6.08 7.22
CA VAL A 55 5.09 -5.58 6.71
C VAL A 55 4.15 -6.67 6.19
N GLY A 56 4.56 -7.94 6.28
CA GLY A 56 3.78 -9.07 5.79
C GLY A 56 3.59 -9.05 4.28
N ASP A 57 2.37 -9.21 3.79
CA ASP A 57 2.07 -9.20 2.35
C ASP A 57 1.85 -7.79 1.76
N ALA A 58 1.95 -6.75 2.59
CA ALA A 58 1.76 -5.37 2.18
C ALA A 58 2.81 -4.94 1.16
N ARG A 59 2.35 -4.41 0.02
CA ARG A 59 3.23 -3.99 -1.09
C ARG A 59 2.60 -2.93 -1.97
N GLN A 60 3.41 -2.30 -2.82
CA GLN A 60 2.96 -1.30 -3.77
C GLN A 60 3.39 -1.69 -5.18
N GLU A 61 2.42 -1.79 -6.08
CA GLU A 61 2.63 -2.01 -7.51
C GLU A 61 1.91 -0.89 -8.25
N LEU A 62 2.66 -0.09 -9.02
CA LEU A 62 2.16 1.04 -9.80
C LEU A 62 2.63 0.91 -11.24
N VAL A 63 1.72 1.17 -12.19
CA VAL A 63 2.01 1.15 -13.62
C VAL A 63 1.61 2.50 -14.20
N LEU A 64 2.55 3.19 -14.84
CA LEU A 64 2.34 4.45 -15.52
C LEU A 64 2.53 4.23 -17.03
N ILE A 65 1.59 4.71 -17.83
CA ILE A 65 1.59 4.55 -19.29
C ILE A 65 1.46 5.95 -19.90
N GLY A 66 2.41 6.31 -20.75
CA GLY A 66 2.48 7.61 -21.41
C GLY A 66 3.60 7.67 -22.44
N MET A 67 3.61 8.73 -23.24
CA MET A 67 4.68 9.01 -24.20
C MET A 67 5.62 10.08 -23.62
N ASP A 68 6.90 10.00 -23.94
CA ASP A 68 7.94 10.96 -23.51
C ASP A 68 7.95 11.23 -21.99
N MET A 69 7.72 10.19 -21.19
CA MET A 69 7.72 10.29 -19.74
C MET A 69 9.14 10.48 -19.20
N ASP A 70 9.31 11.44 -18.30
CA ASP A 70 10.51 11.59 -17.49
C ASP A 70 10.46 10.59 -16.31
N GLU A 71 10.90 9.37 -16.58
CA GLU A 71 10.90 8.27 -15.59
C GLU A 71 11.71 8.60 -14.32
N PRO A 72 12.93 9.17 -14.39
CA PRO A 72 13.67 9.58 -13.20
C PRO A 72 12.91 10.60 -12.33
N ALA A 73 12.31 11.63 -12.95
CA ALA A 73 11.53 12.62 -12.20
C ALA A 73 10.29 12.02 -11.55
N LEU A 74 9.60 11.10 -12.26
CA LEU A 74 8.45 10.38 -11.71
C LEU A 74 8.85 9.50 -10.52
N ARG A 75 9.94 8.74 -10.65
CA ARG A 75 10.47 7.91 -9.57
C ARG A 75 10.82 8.73 -8.35
N ALA A 76 11.54 9.84 -8.52
CA ALA A 76 11.91 10.73 -7.42
C ALA A 76 10.68 11.28 -6.67
N ARG A 77 9.57 11.55 -7.37
CA ARG A 77 8.32 11.99 -6.75
C ARG A 77 7.64 10.87 -5.95
N PHE A 78 7.73 9.61 -6.39
CA PHE A 78 7.22 8.48 -5.61
C PHE A 78 8.11 8.18 -4.40
N ASP A 79 9.43 8.24 -4.57
CA ASP A 79 10.40 8.03 -3.49
C ASP A 79 10.22 9.08 -2.38
N ALA A 80 9.91 10.33 -2.73
CA ALA A 80 9.58 11.39 -1.78
C ALA A 80 8.29 11.15 -0.97
N CYS A 81 7.43 10.22 -1.40
CA CYS A 81 6.24 9.82 -0.66
C CYS A 81 6.47 8.63 0.28
N LEU A 82 7.65 7.99 0.22
CA LEU A 82 7.98 6.88 1.10
C LEU A 82 8.26 7.38 2.52
N LEU A 83 7.89 6.56 3.50
CA LEU A 83 8.34 6.77 4.87
C LEU A 83 9.85 6.61 4.92
N THR A 84 10.51 7.51 5.65
CA THR A 84 11.91 7.36 6.03
C THR A 84 12.08 6.21 7.02
N ASP A 85 13.31 5.71 7.19
CA ASP A 85 13.61 4.67 8.18
C ASP A 85 13.21 5.08 9.61
N ALA A 86 13.39 6.36 9.94
CA ALA A 86 12.98 6.90 11.23
C ALA A 86 11.46 6.87 11.40
N GLU A 87 10.70 7.28 10.38
CA GLU A 87 9.23 7.21 10.38
C GLU A 87 8.72 5.77 10.42
N MET A 88 9.36 4.86 9.68
CA MET A 88 9.09 3.43 9.70
C MET A 88 9.26 2.84 11.10
N ALA A 89 10.29 3.28 11.84
CA ALA A 89 10.57 2.80 13.20
C ALA A 89 9.53 3.26 14.24
N ILE A 90 8.77 4.33 13.99
CA ILE A 90 7.71 4.80 14.90
C ILE A 90 6.51 3.82 14.90
N GLY A 91 6.21 3.24 13.73
CA GLY A 91 5.19 2.19 13.59
C GLY A 91 3.74 2.66 13.52
N PRO A 92 2.82 1.70 13.25
CA PRO A 92 1.43 1.97 12.86
C PRO A 92 0.57 2.61 13.95
N GLU A 93 0.87 2.38 15.23
CA GLU A 93 0.15 3.02 16.34
C GLU A 93 0.24 4.55 16.28
N HIS A 94 1.36 5.09 15.79
CA HIS A 94 1.54 6.52 15.65
C HIS A 94 1.10 7.04 14.28
N TRP A 95 1.37 6.29 13.20
CA TRP A 95 1.02 6.72 11.85
C TRP A 95 -0.47 6.99 11.69
N THR A 96 -1.33 6.22 12.36
CA THR A 96 -2.79 6.39 12.34
C THR A 96 -3.26 7.72 12.94
N THR A 97 -2.38 8.45 13.63
CA THR A 97 -2.67 9.79 14.18
C THR A 97 -2.26 10.93 13.26
N TRP A 98 -1.54 10.65 12.17
CA TRP A 98 -1.13 11.67 11.20
C TRP A 98 -2.32 12.13 10.35
N ASP A 99 -2.20 13.34 9.80
CA ASP A 99 -3.23 13.89 8.93
C ASP A 99 -3.38 13.04 7.67
N ASN A 100 -4.64 12.70 7.33
CA ASN A 100 -4.96 11.96 6.13
C ASN A 100 -5.61 12.88 5.10
N PRO A 101 -4.93 13.23 3.99
CA PRO A 101 -5.49 14.09 2.97
C PRO A 101 -6.59 13.41 2.14
N PHE A 102 -6.74 12.08 2.24
CA PHE A 102 -7.75 11.33 1.51
C PHE A 102 -9.06 11.26 2.32
N ARG A 103 -10.00 12.13 1.99
CA ARG A 103 -11.35 12.13 2.57
C ARG A 103 -12.04 10.79 2.32
N ASP A 104 -12.89 10.38 3.27
CA ASP A 104 -13.76 9.20 3.18
C ASP A 104 -13.03 7.84 3.14
N TRP A 105 -11.79 7.78 3.61
CA TRP A 105 -11.10 6.50 3.87
C TRP A 105 -11.53 5.91 5.22
N PRO A 106 -11.66 4.57 5.31
CA PRO A 106 -12.29 3.86 6.44
C PRO A 106 -11.45 3.85 7.72
#